data_AF-A0A1B8CQ16-F1
#
_entry.id   AF-A0A1B8CQ16-F1
#
_cell.length_a   1.000
_cell.length_b   1.000
_cell.length_c   1.000
_cell.angle_alpha   90.00
_cell.angle_beta   90.00
_cell.angle_gamma   90.00
#
_symmetry.space_group_name_H-M   'P 1'
#
loop_
_entity.id
_entity.type
_entity.pdbx_description
1 polymer ?
#
loop_
_entity_poly.entity_id
_entity_poly.type
_entity_poly.pdbx_seq_one_letter_code
_entity_poly.pdbx_strand_id
1 'polypeptide(L)'
;MKFPVALLSVAFSIIFVEATTIPRPGTDLRNTACTPGEYICAQKGYNRCGNYPAIVICDALGRFYQTVACCGNGGCEVIDEAPHCM
;
A
#
# COMPACT_ATOMS: atom_id res chain seq x y z
N MET A 1 31.47 -12.67 -42.88
CA MET A 1 31.67 -12.97 -41.45
C MET A 1 30.53 -12.29 -40.70
N LYS A 2 29.78 -13.06 -39.91
CA LYS A 2 28.55 -12.66 -39.21
C LYS A 2 28.95 -12.15 -37.82
N PHE A 3 28.60 -10.91 -37.49
CA PHE A 3 28.58 -10.40 -36.11
C PHE A 3 27.15 -9.94 -35.80
N PRO A 4 26.40 -10.62 -34.93
CA PRO A 4 25.15 -10.09 -34.41
C PRO A 4 25.50 -9.08 -33.31
N VAL A 5 25.32 -7.79 -33.59
CA VAL A 5 25.40 -6.75 -32.56
C VAL A 5 24.22 -6.97 -31.63
N ALA A 6 24.58 -7.30 -30.40
CA ALA A 6 23.70 -7.61 -29.30
C ALA A 6 22.77 -6.43 -28.97
N LEU A 7 21.50 -6.80 -28.74
CA LEU A 7 20.70 -6.35 -27.60
C LEU A 7 21.02 -4.95 -27.05
N LEU A 8 20.44 -3.91 -27.65
CA LEU A 8 20.09 -2.72 -26.89
C LEU A 8 18.83 -3.06 -26.07
N SER A 9 19.06 -3.61 -24.88
CA SER A 9 18.05 -3.69 -23.83
C SER A 9 17.70 -2.26 -23.43
N VAL A 10 16.60 -1.74 -23.97
CA VAL A 10 15.96 -0.55 -23.42
C VAL A 10 15.34 -1.00 -22.10
N ALA A 11 16.09 -0.83 -21.02
CA ALA A 11 15.56 -0.94 -19.67
C ALA A 11 14.54 0.17 -19.50
N PHE A 12 13.28 -0.13 -19.83
CA PHE A 12 12.15 0.66 -19.37
C PHE A 12 12.11 0.49 -17.85
N SER A 13 12.65 1.48 -17.15
CA SER A 13 12.35 1.69 -15.74
C SER A 13 10.84 1.84 -15.63
N ILE A 14 10.18 0.80 -15.15
CA ILE A 14 8.76 0.83 -14.82
C ILE A 14 8.66 1.78 -13.64
N ILE A 15 8.28 3.03 -13.90
CA ILE A 15 7.86 3.95 -12.85
C ILE A 15 6.50 3.43 -12.40
N PHE A 16 6.51 2.56 -11.38
CA PHE A 16 5.30 2.27 -10.63
C PHE A 16 4.94 3.56 -9.90
N VAL A 17 4.08 4.36 -10.52
CA VAL A 17 3.29 5.34 -9.79
C VAL A 17 2.32 4.50 -8.97
N GLU A 18 2.71 4.15 -7.75
CA GLU A 18 1.79 3.60 -6.76
C GLU A 18 0.83 4.73 -6.38
N ALA A 19 -0.25 4.85 -7.15
CA ALA A 19 -1.40 5.60 -6.70
C ALA A 19 -1.88 4.90 -5.43
N THR A 20 -1.60 5.49 -4.27
CA THR A 20 -2.07 5.01 -2.97
C THR A 20 -3.61 5.07 -2.98
N THR A 21 -4.26 4.04 -3.48
CA THR A 21 -5.71 3.97 -3.51
C THR A 21 -6.19 3.70 -2.10
N ILE A 22 -6.74 4.73 -1.45
CA ILE A 22 -7.40 4.56 -0.15
C ILE A 22 -8.57 3.59 -0.39
N PRO A 23 -8.57 2.40 0.25
CA PRO A 23 -9.65 1.45 0.08
C PRO A 23 -10.97 2.09 0.48
N ARG A 24 -12.00 1.91 -0.34
CA ARG A 24 -13.32 2.45 -0.05
C ARG A 24 -13.86 1.84 1.26
N PRO A 25 -14.68 2.58 2.03
CA PRO A 25 -15.43 2.00 3.13
C PRO A 25 -16.21 0.78 2.64
N GLY A 26 -15.97 -0.39 3.25
CA GLY A 26 -16.59 -1.65 2.87
C GLY A 26 -15.64 -2.69 2.26
N THR A 27 -14.42 -2.33 1.87
CA THR A 27 -13.44 -3.28 1.32
C THR A 27 -12.72 -4.04 2.44
N ASP A 28 -12.88 -5.36 2.51
CA ASP A 28 -12.16 -6.21 3.47
C ASP A 28 -10.68 -6.31 3.07
N LEU A 29 -9.83 -5.62 3.83
CA LEU A 29 -8.38 -5.58 3.61
C LEU A 29 -7.67 -6.87 4.03
N ARG A 30 -8.33 -7.80 4.74
CA ARG A 30 -7.68 -9.04 5.21
C ARG A 30 -7.32 -10.02 4.09
N ASN A 31 -8.01 -9.94 2.95
CA ASN A 31 -7.79 -10.79 1.78
C ASN A 31 -7.50 -9.99 0.51
N THR A 32 -7.16 -8.71 0.63
CA THR A 32 -6.81 -7.87 -0.51
C THR A 32 -5.32 -8.04 -0.78
N ALA A 33 -4.96 -8.54 -1.97
CA ALA A 33 -3.58 -8.57 -2.43
C ALA A 33 -3.03 -7.13 -2.47
N CYS A 34 -1.79 -6.94 -2.03
CA CYS A 34 -1.18 -5.63 -1.85
C CYS A 34 0.32 -5.65 -2.18
N THR A 35 0.93 -4.48 -2.37
CA THR A 35 2.38 -4.40 -2.59
C THR A 35 3.10 -4.55 -1.26
N PRO A 36 4.04 -5.52 -1.12
CA PRO A 36 4.82 -5.66 0.11
C PRO A 36 5.49 -4.37 0.57
N GLY A 37 5.25 -3.97 1.82
CA GLY A 37 5.80 -2.73 2.39
C GLY A 37 5.00 -1.46 2.09
N GLU A 38 3.92 -1.55 1.31
CA GLU A 38 2.99 -0.43 1.09
C GLU A 38 2.25 -0.08 2.39
N TYR A 39 2.20 1.21 2.70
CA TYR A 39 1.45 1.75 3.83
C TYR A 39 0.18 2.41 3.35
N ILE A 40 -0.96 2.09 3.96
CA ILE A 40 -2.25 2.70 3.63
C ILE A 40 -3.03 3.06 4.89
N CYS A 41 -3.99 3.97 4.70
CA CYS A 41 -5.00 4.26 5.70
C CYS A 41 -6.14 3.22 5.64
N ALA A 42 -6.23 2.38 6.68
CA ALA A 42 -7.37 1.50 6.90
C ALA A 42 -8.47 2.22 7.68
N GLN A 43 -9.69 2.14 7.17
CA GLN A 43 -10.86 2.67 7.86
C GLN A 43 -11.33 1.76 9.02
N LYS A 44 -12.25 2.28 9.82
CA LYS A 44 -12.81 1.65 11.03
C LYS A 44 -13.29 0.21 10.75
N GLY A 45 -13.03 -0.71 11.67
CA GLY A 45 -13.54 -2.10 11.62
C GLY A 45 -12.70 -3.09 10.82
N TYR A 46 -11.67 -2.63 10.10
CA TYR A 46 -10.80 -3.47 9.26
C TYR A 46 -9.38 -3.62 9.79
N ASN A 47 -9.15 -3.11 11.00
CA ASN A 47 -7.86 -3.10 11.66
C ASN A 47 -8.01 -3.60 13.10
N ARG A 48 -6.89 -3.82 13.78
CA ARG A 48 -6.90 -4.22 15.20
C ARG A 48 -7.21 -3.06 16.15
N CYS A 49 -7.57 -1.88 15.63
CA CYS A 49 -7.90 -0.68 16.39
C CYS A 49 -9.41 -0.54 16.65
N GLY A 50 -10.22 -1.56 16.33
CA GLY A 50 -11.67 -1.55 16.55
C GLY A 50 -12.37 -0.54 15.65
N ASN A 51 -13.09 0.41 16.25
CA ASN A 51 -13.85 1.44 15.53
C ASN A 51 -13.03 2.70 15.23
N TYR A 52 -11.71 2.60 15.24
CA TYR A 52 -10.83 3.70 14.88
C TYR A 52 -10.12 3.40 13.55
N PRO A 53 -9.90 4.42 12.70
CA PRO A 53 -8.99 4.30 11.57
C PRO A 53 -7.57 3.99 12.05
N ALA A 54 -6.77 3.42 11.15
CA ALA A 54 -5.43 2.95 11.44
C ALA A 54 -4.54 3.08 10.21
N ILE A 55 -3.24 3.14 10.45
CA ILE A 55 -2.24 2.90 9.42
C ILE A 55 -1.96 1.41 9.42
N VAL A 56 -2.06 0.81 8.24
CA VAL A 56 -1.72 -0.60 8.02
C VAL A 56 -0.61 -0.70 6.98
N ILE A 57 0.21 -1.75 7.10
CA ILE A 57 1.28 -2.08 6.16
C ILE A 57 0.98 -3.44 5.53
N CYS A 58 1.21 -3.57 4.23
CA CYS A 58 1.15 -4.85 3.56
C CYS A 58 2.32 -5.74 4.02
N ASP A 59 2.03 -7.01 4.34
CA ASP A 59 3.06 -7.96 4.73
C ASP A 59 4.08 -8.24 3.62
N ALA A 60 5.25 -8.78 3.99
CA ALA A 60 6.33 -9.06 3.06
C ALA A 60 5.95 -10.05 1.93
N LEU A 61 4.84 -10.78 2.09
CA LEU A 61 4.35 -11.75 1.13
C LEU A 61 3.28 -11.17 0.18
N GLY A 62 2.82 -9.93 0.38
CA GLY A 62 1.81 -9.30 -0.47
C GLY A 62 0.39 -9.85 -0.28
N ARG A 63 0.11 -10.47 0.87
CA ARG A 63 -1.09 -11.28 1.12
C ARG A 63 -2.10 -10.59 2.02
N PHE A 64 -1.65 -9.83 3.01
CA PHE A 64 -2.55 -9.20 3.97
C PHE A 64 -1.95 -7.95 4.59
N TYR A 65 -2.83 -7.03 4.97
CA TYR A 65 -2.48 -5.84 5.72
C TYR A 65 -2.40 -6.11 7.22
N GLN A 66 -1.34 -5.60 7.84
CA GLN A 66 -1.12 -5.63 9.28
C GLN A 66 -1.21 -4.22 9.87
N THR A 67 -1.86 -4.10 11.02
CA THR A 67 -1.99 -2.81 11.72
C THR A 67 -0.67 -2.38 12.34
N VAL A 68 -0.24 -1.16 12.03
CA VAL A 68 1.00 -0.56 12.55
C VAL A 68 0.69 0.52 13.59
N ALA A 69 -0.32 1.35 13.34
CA ALA A 69 -0.71 2.43 14.24
C ALA A 69 -2.22 2.67 14.24
N CYS A 70 -2.78 3.02 15.39
CA CYS A 70 -4.19 3.40 15.54
C CYS A 70 -4.32 4.92 15.61
N CYS A 71 -5.16 5.53 14.77
CA CYS A 71 -5.24 6.98 14.62
C CYS A 71 -6.34 7.66 15.45
N GLY A 72 -7.03 6.92 16.33
CA GLY A 72 -8.06 7.50 17.19
C GLY A 72 -9.16 8.23 16.40
N ASN A 73 -9.74 9.29 16.99
CA ASN A 73 -10.82 10.05 16.36
C ASN A 73 -10.37 11.06 15.30
N GLY A 74 -9.08 11.41 15.25
CA GLY A 74 -8.58 12.41 14.29
C GLY A 74 -8.61 11.91 12.85
N GLY A 75 -8.48 10.60 12.64
CA GLY A 75 -8.57 10.01 11.31
C GLY A 75 -7.23 9.54 10.78
N CYS A 76 -7.24 8.96 9.58
CA CYS A 76 -6.03 8.65 8.84
C CYS A 76 -6.14 9.32 7.47
N GLU A 77 -5.13 10.09 7.10
CA GLU A 77 -5.03 10.79 5.83
C GLU A 77 -3.68 10.51 5.16
N VAL A 78 -3.61 10.65 3.84
CA VAL A 78 -2.36 10.53 3.09
C VAL A 78 -1.82 11.94 2.83
N ILE A 79 -0.65 12.26 3.38
CA ILE A 79 0.06 13.53 3.22
C ILE A 79 1.43 13.21 2.63
N ASP A 80 1.82 13.90 1.55
CA ASP A 80 3.09 13.66 0.87
C ASP A 80 3.35 12.17 0.55
N GLU A 81 2.33 11.48 0.01
CA GLU A 81 2.35 10.05 -0.36
C GLU A 81 2.51 9.08 0.82
N ALA A 82 2.49 9.56 2.06
CA ALA A 82 2.59 8.75 3.26
C ALA A 82 1.29 8.83 4.10
N PRO A 83 0.82 7.73 4.70
CA PRO A 83 -0.32 7.77 5.61
C PRO A 83 0.09 8.32 6.98
N HIS A 84 -0.70 9.26 7.48
CA HIS A 84 -0.55 9.92 8.76
C HIS A 84 -1.82 9.80 9.59
N CYS A 85 -1.63 9.63 10.91
CA CYS A 85 -2.70 9.81 11.87
C CYS A 85 -2.84 11.29 12.21
N MET A 86 -4.08 11.78 12.22
CA MET A 86 -4.42 13.17 12.53
C MET A 86 -4.81 13.36 14.00
#